data_AF-A0A166HRI1-F1
#
_entry.id   AF-A0A166HRI1-F1
#
_cell.length_a   1.000
_cell.length_b   1.000
_cell.length_c   1.000
_cell.angle_alpha   90.00
_cell.angle_beta   90.00
_cell.angle_gamma   90.00
#
_symmetry.space_group_name_H-M   'P 1'
#
loop_
_entity.id
_entity.type
_entity.pdbx_description
1 polymer ?
#
loop_
_entity_poly.entity_id
_entity_poly.type
_entity_poly.pdbx_seq_one_letter_code
_entity_poly.pdbx_strand_id
1 'polypeptide(L)'
;MRVEWAKSHARSQRWAEEVVLLREEMRRTIAFLDFEAERWRRESTRREDARPDIHDGLRAYGARQSDLRRELARSFASRWYALLHDNNISPDW
;
A
#
# COMPACT_ATOMS: atom_id res chain seq x y z
N MET A 1 1.87 -35.22 26.59
CA MET A 1 0.63 -34.76 25.90
C MET A 1 0.34 -33.27 26.05
N ARG A 2 0.49 -32.64 27.22
CA ARG A 2 0.19 -31.20 27.43
C ARG A 2 1.08 -30.21 26.66
N VAL A 3 2.37 -30.54 26.50
CA VAL A 3 3.35 -29.67 25.82
C VAL A 3 3.07 -29.53 24.32
N GLU A 4 2.74 -30.62 23.63
CA GLU A 4 2.44 -30.58 22.19
C GLU A 4 1.13 -29.86 21.89
N TRP A 5 0.13 -29.98 22.77
CA TRP A 5 -1.09 -29.17 22.70
C TRP A 5 -0.80 -27.69 22.90
N ALA A 6 -0.03 -27.32 23.94
CA ALA A 6 0.32 -25.91 24.20
C ALA A 6 1.10 -25.28 23.04
N LYS A 7 2.07 -26.01 22.46
CA LYS A 7 2.81 -25.55 21.26
C LYS A 7 1.88 -25.33 20.06
N SER A 8 0.97 -26.27 19.80
CA SER A 8 0.04 -26.18 18.67
C SER A 8 -0.96 -25.04 18.87
N HIS A 9 -1.44 -24.84 20.10
CA HIS A 9 -2.32 -23.74 20.46
C HIS A 9 -1.63 -22.38 20.29
N ALA A 10 -0.38 -22.23 20.78
CA ALA A 10 0.39 -21.01 20.60
C ALA A 10 0.68 -20.68 19.12
N ARG A 11 0.92 -21.69 18.27
CA ARG A 11 1.06 -21.48 16.82
C ARG A 11 -0.25 -21.01 16.19
N SER A 12 -1.38 -21.59 16.60
CA SER A 12 -2.71 -21.17 16.12
C SER A 12 -3.02 -19.72 16.51
N GLN A 13 -2.68 -19.30 17.73
CA GLN A 13 -2.86 -17.91 18.17
C GLN A 13 -1.98 -16.95 17.35
N ARG A 14 -0.70 -17.29 17.17
CA ARG A 14 0.22 -16.48 16.34
C ARG A 14 -0.27 -16.34 14.90
N TRP A 15 -0.75 -17.42 14.29
CA TRP A 15 -1.32 -17.33 12.95
C TRP A 15 -2.46 -16.31 12.89
N ALA A 16 -3.38 -16.35 13.85
CA ALA A 16 -4.51 -15.43 13.89
C ALA A 16 -4.04 -13.96 13.96
N GLU A 17 -2.99 -13.68 14.75
CA GLU A 17 -2.34 -12.37 14.79
C GLU A 17 -1.71 -11.98 13.45
N GLU A 18 -0.98 -12.90 12.82
CA GLU A 18 -0.31 -12.67 11.52
C GLU A 18 -1.31 -12.32 10.41
N VAL A 19 -2.49 -12.97 10.38
CA VAL A 19 -3.54 -12.64 9.40
C VAL A 19 -4.06 -11.21 9.60
N VAL A 20 -4.24 -10.77 10.85
CA VAL A 20 -4.67 -9.38 11.14
C VAL A 20 -3.58 -8.39 10.73
N LEU A 21 -2.33 -8.65 11.08
CA LEU A 21 -1.20 -7.79 10.73
C LEU A 21 -1.01 -7.68 9.21
N LEU A 22 -1.13 -8.78 8.49
CA LEU A 22 -1.01 -8.81 7.04
C LEU A 22 -2.10 -7.96 6.36
N ARG A 23 -3.36 -8.05 6.83
CA ARG A 23 -4.45 -7.20 6.33
C ARG A 23 -4.16 -5.72 6.54
N GLU A 24 -3.63 -5.36 7.70
CA GLU A 24 -3.25 -3.97 7.99
C GLU A 24 -2.06 -3.50 7.15
N GLU A 25 -1.09 -4.36 6.87
CA GLU A 25 0.04 -4.05 5.99
C GLU A 25 -0.41 -3.82 4.54
N MET A 26 -1.37 -4.63 4.05
CA MET A 26 -2.01 -4.43 2.75
C MET A 26 -2.67 -3.04 2.68
N ARG A 27 -3.53 -2.71 3.66
CA ARG A 27 -4.18 -1.39 3.75
C ARG A 27 -3.17 -0.25 3.76
N ARG A 28 -2.15 -0.35 4.61
CA ARG A 28 -1.11 0.67 4.77
C ARG A 28 -0.30 0.86 3.51
N THR A 29 -0.03 -0.21 2.76
CA THR A 29 0.70 -0.13 1.49
C THR A 29 -0.09 0.66 0.46
N ILE A 30 -1.39 0.41 0.31
CA ILE A 30 -2.26 1.19 -0.59
C ILE A 30 -2.28 2.67 -0.17
N ALA A 31 -2.55 2.93 1.11
CA ALA A 31 -2.59 4.29 1.65
C ALA A 31 -1.26 5.04 1.48
N PHE A 32 -0.13 4.35 1.64
CA PHE A 32 1.20 4.90 1.42
C PHE A 32 1.45 5.25 -0.05
N LEU A 33 1.02 4.40 -0.98
CA LEU A 33 1.16 4.67 -2.41
C LEU A 33 0.32 5.87 -2.85
N ASP A 34 -0.90 6.02 -2.33
CA ASP A 34 -1.73 7.21 -2.58
C ASP A 34 -1.09 8.47 -1.98
N PHE A 35 -0.58 8.39 -0.74
CA PHE A 35 0.15 9.49 -0.12
C PHE A 35 1.36 9.92 -0.95
N GLU A 36 2.16 8.98 -1.44
CA GLU A 36 3.30 9.27 -2.31
C GLU A 36 2.86 9.86 -3.65
N ALA A 37 1.74 9.40 -4.22
CA ALA A 37 1.20 9.97 -5.45
C ALA A 37 0.84 11.46 -5.28
N GLU A 38 0.22 11.82 -4.16
CA GLU A 38 -0.11 13.21 -3.80
C GLU A 38 1.15 14.03 -3.51
N ARG A 39 2.15 13.42 -2.87
CA ARG A 39 3.45 14.05 -2.63
C ARG A 39 4.14 14.43 -3.94
N TRP A 40 4.17 13.55 -4.95
CA TRP A 40 4.77 13.86 -6.25
C TRP A 40 4.12 15.06 -6.93
N ARG A 41 2.78 15.20 -6.82
CA ARG A 41 2.07 16.37 -7.36
C ARG A 41 2.48 17.64 -6.64
N ARG A 42 2.52 17.63 -5.30
CA ARG A 42 2.93 18.78 -4.49
C ARG A 42 4.37 19.21 -4.72
N GLU A 43 5.29 18.26 -4.79
CA GLU A 43 6.72 18.56 -4.96
C GLU A 43 7.05 19.06 -6.37
N SER A 44 6.26 18.67 -7.39
CA SER A 44 6.48 19.09 -8.78
C SER A 44 6.40 20.60 -9.02
N THR A 45 5.76 21.34 -8.11
CA THR A 45 5.58 22.79 -8.19
C THR A 45 6.39 23.57 -7.14
N ARG A 46 7.18 22.89 -6.30
CA ARG A 46 7.82 23.50 -5.14
C ARG A 46 9.06 24.34 -5.48
N ARG A 47 9.69 24.08 -6.61
CA ARG A 47 10.89 24.78 -7.04
C ARG A 47 10.51 26.06 -7.79
N GLU A 48 10.59 27.22 -7.13
CA GLU A 48 10.20 28.52 -7.68
C GLU A 48 11.31 29.21 -8.50
N ASP A 49 12.56 28.82 -8.29
CA ASP A 49 13.76 29.43 -8.90
C ASP A 49 14.15 28.80 -10.26
N ALA A 50 13.28 27.99 -10.85
CA ALA A 50 13.59 27.24 -12.06
C ALA A 50 13.24 28.01 -13.35
N ARG A 51 13.93 27.68 -14.45
CA ARG A 51 13.54 28.16 -15.78
C ARG A 51 12.21 27.52 -16.21
N PRO A 52 11.41 28.16 -17.07
CA PRO A 52 10.10 27.63 -17.48
C PRO A 52 10.15 26.20 -18.07
N ASP A 53 11.16 25.90 -18.88
CA ASP A 53 11.40 24.56 -19.45
C ASP A 53 11.62 23.49 -18.37
N ILE A 54 12.32 23.85 -17.30
CA ILE A 54 12.54 22.97 -16.15
C ILE A 54 11.24 22.77 -15.35
N HIS A 55 10.41 23.81 -15.18
CA HIS A 55 9.10 23.67 -14.53
C HIS A 55 8.19 22.69 -15.27
N ASP A 56 8.14 22.77 -16.59
CA ASP A 56 7.34 21.86 -17.41
C ASP A 56 7.83 20.42 -17.27
N GLY A 57 9.14 20.22 -17.28
CA GLY A 57 9.76 18.92 -17.01
C GLY A 57 9.43 18.36 -15.62
N LEU A 58 9.51 19.19 -14.57
CA LEU A 58 9.18 18.80 -13.20
C LEU A 58 7.71 18.42 -13.04
N ARG A 59 6.79 19.19 -13.64
CA ARG A 59 5.36 18.89 -13.65
C ARG A 59 5.06 17.60 -14.39
N ALA A 60 5.61 17.41 -15.59
CA ALA A 60 5.42 16.20 -16.37
C ALA A 60 5.95 14.97 -15.63
N TYR A 61 7.14 15.08 -15.03
CA TYR A 61 7.73 13.99 -14.26
C TYR A 61 6.93 13.68 -12.98
N GLY A 62 6.53 14.70 -12.22
CA GLY A 62 5.71 14.54 -11.03
C GLY A 62 4.35 13.92 -11.33
N ALA A 63 3.70 14.34 -12.41
CA ALA A 63 2.46 13.73 -12.89
C ALA A 63 2.66 12.25 -13.22
N ARG A 64 3.70 11.91 -13.98
CA ARG A 64 4.04 10.52 -14.31
C ARG A 64 4.30 9.66 -13.07
N GLN A 65 5.04 10.16 -12.09
CA GLN A 65 5.29 9.43 -10.84
C GLN A 65 4.00 9.24 -10.05
N SER A 66 3.17 10.28 -9.95
CA SER A 66 1.86 10.22 -9.30
C SER A 66 0.97 9.12 -9.89
N ASP A 67 0.85 9.09 -11.22
CA ASP A 67 0.02 8.12 -11.92
C ASP A 67 0.55 6.69 -11.75
N LEU A 68 1.87 6.51 -11.81
CA LEU A 68 2.51 5.20 -11.58
C LEU A 68 2.21 4.65 -10.17
N ARG A 69 2.27 5.50 -9.13
CA ARG A 69 1.96 5.06 -7.76
C ARG A 69 0.49 4.67 -7.61
N ARG A 70 -0.43 5.44 -8.21
CA ARG A 70 -1.86 5.13 -8.23
C ARG A 70 -2.18 3.85 -9.00
N GLU A 71 -1.46 3.60 -10.09
CA GLU A 71 -1.58 2.34 -10.83
C GLU A 71 -1.10 1.15 -9.99
N LEU A 72 0.02 1.30 -9.27
CA LEU A 72 0.51 0.26 -8.36
C LEU A 72 -0.48 0.01 -7.21
N ALA A 73 -1.05 1.07 -6.61
CA ALA A 73 -2.06 0.96 -5.57
C ALA A 73 -3.29 0.19 -6.06
N ARG A 74 -3.81 0.53 -7.25
CA ARG A 74 -4.93 -0.19 -7.89
C ARG A 74 -4.60 -1.65 -8.17
N SER A 75 -3.39 -1.92 -8.68
CA SER A 75 -2.93 -3.29 -8.95
C SER A 75 -2.89 -4.14 -7.68
N PHE A 76 -2.30 -3.62 -6.60
CA PHE A 76 -2.27 -4.30 -5.31
C PHE A 76 -3.66 -4.49 -4.71
N ALA A 77 -4.48 -3.44 -4.71
CA ALA A 77 -5.87 -3.53 -4.27
C ALA A 77 -6.62 -4.63 -5.02
N SER A 78 -6.57 -4.66 -6.36
CA SER A 78 -7.27 -5.67 -7.15
C SER A 78 -6.87 -7.11 -6.80
N ARG A 79 -5.57 -7.36 -6.58
CA ARG A 79 -5.06 -8.68 -6.22
C ARG A 79 -5.42 -9.05 -4.79
N TRP A 80 -5.33 -8.11 -3.86
CA TRP A 80 -5.60 -8.37 -2.44
C TRP A 80 -7.08 -8.50 -2.14
N TYR A 81 -7.95 -7.69 -2.73
CA TYR A 81 -9.40 -7.89 -2.60
C TYR A 81 -9.82 -9.26 -3.14
N ALA A 82 -9.30 -9.67 -4.31
CA ALA A 82 -9.56 -11.01 -4.85
C ALA A 82 -9.07 -12.12 -3.89
N LEU A 83 -7.82 -12.01 -3.41
CA LEU A 83 -7.24 -12.97 -2.47
C LEU A 83 -8.04 -13.06 -1.16
N LEU A 84 -8.41 -11.92 -0.57
CA LEU A 84 -9.14 -11.88 0.70
C LEU A 84 -10.56 -12.44 0.51
N HIS A 85 -11.22 -12.10 -0.59
CA HIS A 85 -12.52 -12.64 -0.96
C HIS A 85 -12.47 -14.18 -1.11
N ASP A 86 -11.49 -14.71 -1.84
CA ASP A 86 -11.32 -16.16 -2.04
C ASP A 86 -11.06 -16.92 -0.72
N ASN A 87 -10.55 -16.23 0.31
CA ASN A 87 -10.32 -16.77 1.65
C ASN A 87 -11.46 -16.46 2.64
N ASN A 88 -12.61 -15.94 2.18
CA ASN A 88 -13.73 -15.51 3.01
C ASN A 88 -13.36 -14.48 4.08
N ILE A 89 -12.39 -13.61 3.78
CA ILE A 89 -11.96 -12.51 4.63
C ILE A 89 -12.49 -11.21 4.02
N SER A 90 -13.39 -10.51 4.71
CA SER A 90 -13.79 -9.16 4.30
C SER A 90 -12.81 -8.14 4.87
N PRO A 91 -12.09 -7.36 4.05
CA PRO A 91 -11.39 -6.17 4.54
C PRO A 91 -12.40 -5.07 4.92
N ASP A 92 -12.03 -4.27 5.92
CA ASP A 92 -12.87 -3.20 6.48
C ASP A 92 -12.55 -1.84 5.83
N TRP A 93 -11.70 -1.84 4.81
CA TRP A 93 -11.03 -0.71 4.18
C TRP A 93 -11.08 -0.80 2.66
#